data_AF-A0A238TBQ2-F1
#
_entry.id   AF-A0A238TBQ2-F1
#
_cell.length_a   1.000
_cell.length_b   1.000
_cell.length_c   1.000
_cell.angle_alpha   90.00
_cell.angle_beta   90.00
_cell.angle_gamma   90.00
#
_symmetry.space_group_name_H-M   'P 1'
#
loop_
_entity.id
_entity.type
_entity.pdbx_description
1 polymer ?
#
loop_
_entity_poly.entity_id
_entity_poly.type
_entity_poly.pdbx_seq_one_letter_code
_entity_poly.pdbx_strand_id
1 'polypeptide(L)'
;MTQLIKFIIATRSSAKDFSTQTATGRNYYQFLLPLSLNPFQQDYRLELDVQFNNTQGLPTVYNQAIERYAQRQDADPSTIFIFLHDDIIITDFYWHKALIQSLEKFDIIGLAGCKTRAPYQIGWLHTWQPENNTIAFNKIPNNLSGIVSHGTHFPSQVNFYGEPDQEVKLLDGLLLATQFSTL
;
A
#
# COMPACT_ATOMS: atom_id res chain seq x y z
N MET A 1 -12.87 18.16 8.83
CA MET A 1 -11.40 18.29 9.01
C MET A 1 -10.75 17.67 7.80
N THR A 2 -9.66 18.24 7.31
CA THR A 2 -8.93 17.69 6.15
C THR A 2 -8.06 16.53 6.64
N GLN A 3 -8.28 15.32 6.10
CA GLN A 3 -7.56 14.12 6.49
C GLN A 3 -6.10 14.18 6.02
N LEU A 4 -5.13 14.03 6.92
CA LEU A 4 -3.73 13.85 6.51
C LEU A 4 -3.49 12.41 6.08
N ILE A 5 -2.93 12.21 4.89
CA ILE A 5 -2.52 10.91 4.37
C ILE A 5 -1.02 10.97 4.07
N LYS A 6 -0.24 10.09 4.70
CA LYS A 6 1.20 10.03 4.61
C LYS A 6 1.64 8.77 3.86
N PHE A 7 2.33 8.97 2.74
CA PHE A 7 2.92 7.90 1.95
C PHE A 7 4.31 7.59 2.52
N ILE A 8 4.53 6.35 2.94
CA ILE A 8 5.81 5.85 3.43
C ILE A 8 6.37 4.87 2.39
N ILE A 9 7.45 5.29 1.73
CA ILE A 9 8.05 4.54 0.61
C ILE A 9 9.53 4.30 0.90
N ALA A 10 10.02 3.12 0.54
CA ALA A 10 11.45 2.87 0.44
C ALA A 10 11.76 2.50 -1.00
N THR A 11 12.78 3.12 -1.59
CA THR A 11 13.13 2.91 -2.99
C THR A 11 14.63 2.72 -3.14
N ARG A 12 15.04 1.84 -4.06
CA ARG A 12 16.44 1.76 -4.50
C ARG A 12 16.86 2.96 -5.34
N SER A 13 15.90 3.74 -5.85
CA SER A 13 16.13 4.93 -6.64
C SER A 13 16.75 6.06 -5.81
N SER A 14 17.46 6.96 -6.49
CA SER A 14 17.94 8.20 -5.89
C SER A 14 16.80 9.22 -5.75
N ALA A 15 16.97 10.23 -4.91
CA ALA A 15 16.00 11.33 -4.80
C ALA A 15 15.77 12.05 -6.14
N LYS A 16 16.82 12.17 -6.97
CA LYS A 16 16.77 12.80 -8.28
C LYS A 16 15.94 11.98 -9.28
N ASP A 17 16.03 10.66 -9.19
CA ASP A 17 15.45 9.76 -10.17
C ASP A 17 14.04 9.31 -9.79
N PHE A 18 13.67 9.36 -8.51
CA PHE A 18 12.39 8.86 -8.00
C PHE A 18 11.17 9.36 -8.78
N SER A 19 11.08 10.67 -9.03
CA SER A 19 9.92 11.30 -9.70
C SER A 19 9.81 10.97 -11.19
N THR A 20 10.83 10.39 -11.82
CA THR A 20 10.86 10.10 -13.26
C THR A 20 11.02 8.61 -13.57
N GLN A 21 11.73 7.86 -12.74
CA GLN A 21 12.08 6.47 -12.98
C GLN A 21 11.16 5.48 -12.25
N THR A 22 10.61 5.85 -11.09
CA THR A 22 9.70 4.97 -10.34
C THR A 22 8.24 5.20 -10.74
N ALA A 23 7.41 4.18 -10.68
CA ALA A 23 6.00 4.31 -11.06
C ALA A 23 5.24 5.15 -10.03
N THR A 24 5.47 4.89 -8.73
CA THR A 24 4.86 5.64 -7.63
C THR A 24 5.33 7.07 -7.61
N GLY A 25 6.62 7.35 -7.83
CA GLY A 25 7.13 8.72 -7.87
C GLY A 25 6.52 9.53 -9.01
N ARG A 26 6.44 8.98 -10.23
CA ARG A 26 5.74 9.64 -11.35
C ARG A 26 4.27 9.90 -11.00
N ASN A 27 3.56 8.88 -10.54
CA ASN A 27 2.13 8.98 -10.20
C ASN A 27 1.88 10.00 -9.07
N TYR A 28 2.73 10.02 -8.05
CA TYR A 28 2.63 10.98 -6.95
C TYR A 28 2.76 12.42 -7.42
N TYR A 29 3.86 12.76 -8.10
CA TYR A 29 4.13 14.16 -8.46
C TYR A 29 3.26 14.66 -9.62
N GLN A 30 2.89 13.79 -10.57
CA GLN A 30 2.14 14.21 -11.76
C GLN A 30 0.62 14.19 -11.54
N PHE A 31 0.13 13.39 -10.59
CA PHE A 31 -1.31 13.16 -10.42
C PHE A 31 -1.78 13.34 -8.98
N LEU A 32 -1.26 12.57 -8.02
CA LEU A 32 -1.80 12.53 -6.66
C LEU A 32 -1.59 13.85 -5.90
N LEU A 33 -0.40 14.43 -5.99
CA LEU A 33 -0.07 15.69 -5.33
C LEU A 33 -0.90 16.86 -5.89
N PRO A 34 -0.95 17.11 -7.22
CA PRO A 34 -1.86 18.11 -7.79
C PRO A 34 -3.31 17.92 -7.39
N LEU A 35 -3.81 16.67 -7.36
CA LEU A 35 -5.17 16.36 -6.94
C LEU A 35 -5.42 16.76 -5.47
N SER A 36 -4.47 16.48 -4.58
CA SER A 36 -4.55 16.86 -3.15
C SER A 36 -4.43 18.36 -2.89
N LEU A 37 -3.90 19.13 -3.84
CA LEU A 37 -3.75 20.58 -3.75
C LEU A 37 -4.92 21.33 -4.40
N ASN A 38 -5.88 20.63 -4.99
CA ASN A 38 -7.02 21.24 -5.64
C ASN A 38 -7.91 21.99 -4.62
N PRO A 39 -8.16 23.30 -4.77
CA PRO A 39 -8.95 24.08 -3.83
C PRO A 39 -10.41 23.61 -3.69
N PHE A 40 -10.92 22.88 -4.68
CA PHE A 40 -12.27 22.29 -4.66
C PHE A 40 -12.31 20.90 -4.01
N GLN A 41 -11.16 20.34 -3.64
CA GLN A 41 -11.04 19.03 -3.01
C GLN A 41 -10.21 19.17 -1.73
N GLN A 42 -10.89 19.49 -0.63
CA GLN A 42 -10.28 19.79 0.67
C GLN A 42 -10.45 18.65 1.69
N ASP A 43 -10.84 17.47 1.20
CA ASP A 43 -11.12 16.28 2.03
C ASP A 43 -9.83 15.68 2.62
N TYR A 44 -8.69 15.80 1.91
CA TYR A 44 -7.41 15.26 2.37
C TYR A 44 -6.20 16.11 1.92
N ARG A 45 -5.05 15.86 2.55
CA ARG A 45 -3.72 16.36 2.14
C ARG A 45 -2.74 15.20 2.06
N LEU A 46 -1.75 15.33 1.19
CA LEU A 46 -0.68 14.35 1.05
C LEU A 46 0.63 14.82 1.68
N GLU A 47 1.26 13.93 2.42
CA GLU A 47 2.66 13.99 2.79
C GLU A 47 3.39 12.78 2.20
N LEU A 48 4.65 12.99 1.83
CA LEU A 48 5.53 11.95 1.31
C LEU A 48 6.77 11.82 2.19
N ASP A 49 7.02 10.61 2.70
CA ASP A 49 8.26 10.20 3.35
C ASP A 49 8.90 9.08 2.51
N VAL A 50 10.09 9.36 1.97
CA VAL A 50 10.81 8.40 1.11
C VAL A 50 12.20 8.14 1.64
N GLN A 51 12.50 6.87 1.89
CA GLN A 51 13.87 6.40 2.07
C GLN A 51 14.49 6.08 0.71
N PHE A 52 15.32 7.00 0.20
CA PHE A 52 16.06 6.83 -1.05
C PHE A 52 17.28 5.93 -0.89
N ASN A 53 17.75 5.37 -2.00
CA ASN A 53 18.90 4.45 -2.07
C ASN A 53 18.80 3.31 -1.05
N ASN A 54 17.58 2.84 -0.78
CA ASN A 54 17.33 1.88 0.27
C ASN A 54 17.92 0.50 -0.05
N THR A 55 18.66 -0.04 0.92
CA THR A 55 19.16 -1.42 0.92
C THR A 55 18.63 -2.24 2.09
N GLN A 56 17.87 -1.62 3.01
CA GLN A 56 17.27 -2.28 4.16
C GLN A 56 15.96 -2.97 3.79
N GLY A 57 15.55 -3.95 4.62
CA GLY A 57 14.22 -4.55 4.49
C GLY A 57 13.10 -3.53 4.74
N LEU A 58 11.99 -3.64 4.00
CA LEU A 58 10.83 -2.75 4.15
C LEU A 58 10.32 -2.66 5.61
N PRO A 59 10.21 -3.76 6.39
CA PRO A 59 9.77 -3.66 7.78
C PRO A 59 10.63 -2.73 8.62
N THR A 60 11.95 -2.73 8.41
CA THR A 60 12.88 -1.84 9.12
C THR A 60 12.60 -0.38 8.79
N VAL A 61 12.45 -0.05 7.51
CA VAL A 61 12.20 1.33 7.07
C VAL A 61 10.84 1.83 7.54
N TYR A 62 9.82 0.99 7.46
CA TYR A 62 8.46 1.32 7.90
C TYR A 62 8.40 1.57 9.41
N ASN A 63 8.98 0.69 10.23
CA ASN A 63 9.02 0.90 11.69
C ASN A 63 9.80 2.17 12.06
N GLN A 64 10.91 2.47 11.39
CA GLN A 64 11.63 3.73 11.62
C GLN A 64 10.77 4.95 11.27
N ALA A 65 9.92 4.88 10.24
CA ALA A 65 9.02 5.97 9.88
C ALA A 65 7.92 6.19 10.94
N ILE A 66 7.38 5.11 11.49
CA ILE A 66 6.42 5.14 12.61
C ILE A 66 7.06 5.83 13.82
N GLU A 67 8.25 5.38 14.22
CA GLU A 67 8.99 5.94 15.36
C GLU A 67 9.31 7.43 15.17
N ARG A 68 9.77 7.84 13.98
CA ARG A 68 10.05 9.25 13.66
C ARG A 68 8.78 10.11 13.76
N TYR A 69 7.65 9.60 13.28
CA TYR A 69 6.38 10.33 13.36
C TYR A 69 5.88 10.44 14.79
N ALA A 70 5.97 9.37 15.59
CA ALA A 70 5.58 9.35 16.99
C ALA A 70 6.32 10.41 17.85
N GLN A 71 7.53 10.77 17.44
CA GLN A 71 8.37 11.77 18.11
C GLN A 71 8.04 13.21 17.72
N ARG A 72 7.18 13.44 16.70
CA ARG A 72 6.78 14.78 16.29
C ARG A 72 5.86 15.42 17.34
N GLN A 73 6.07 16.70 17.62
CA GLN A 73 5.19 17.46 18.50
C GLN A 73 3.77 17.65 17.91
N ASP A 74 3.67 17.64 16.59
CA ASP A 74 2.43 17.79 15.83
C ASP A 74 1.90 16.45 15.28
N ALA A 75 2.29 15.32 15.88
CA ALA A 75 1.77 14.01 15.51
C ALA A 75 0.25 13.93 15.76
N ASP A 76 -0.51 13.63 14.72
CA ASP A 76 -1.96 13.48 14.76
C ASP A 76 -2.32 11.98 14.72
N PRO A 77 -2.99 11.42 15.76
CA PRO A 77 -3.38 10.01 15.81
C PRO A 77 -4.34 9.58 14.70
N SER A 78 -5.03 10.53 14.07
CA SER A 78 -5.93 10.26 12.94
C SER A 78 -5.21 10.21 11.59
N THR A 79 -3.91 10.51 11.52
CA THR A 79 -3.15 10.48 10.27
C THR A 79 -3.17 9.09 9.67
N ILE A 80 -3.51 8.99 8.39
CA ILE A 80 -3.49 7.71 7.67
C ILE A 80 -2.08 7.48 7.12
N PHE A 81 -1.49 6.36 7.47
CA PHE A 81 -0.23 5.88 6.93
C PHE A 81 -0.53 4.94 5.77
N ILE A 82 0.17 5.13 4.64
CA ILE A 82 0.17 4.21 3.51
C ILE A 82 1.61 3.73 3.30
N PHE A 83 1.89 2.50 3.69
CA PHE A 83 3.11 1.79 3.34
C PHE A 83 2.97 1.29 1.91
N LEU A 84 3.77 1.82 1.00
CA LEU A 84 3.59 1.64 -0.43
C LEU A 84 4.93 1.28 -1.10
N HIS A 85 4.88 0.36 -2.06
CA HIS A 85 6.01 0.11 -2.94
C HIS A 85 6.23 1.28 -3.92
N ASP A 86 7.43 1.37 -4.51
CA ASP A 86 7.77 2.43 -5.46
C ASP A 86 7.34 2.15 -6.91
N ASP A 87 6.74 0.98 -7.17
CA ASP A 87 6.30 0.50 -8.48
C ASP A 87 4.77 0.48 -8.66
N ILE A 88 4.02 1.23 -7.84
CA ILE A 88 2.55 1.29 -7.86
C ILE A 88 2.05 2.55 -8.57
N ILE A 89 0.97 2.40 -9.34
CA ILE A 89 0.21 3.51 -9.93
C ILE A 89 -1.21 3.46 -9.38
N ILE A 90 -1.64 4.53 -8.69
CA ILE A 90 -3.04 4.71 -8.28
C ILE A 90 -3.77 5.40 -9.42
N THR A 91 -4.84 4.78 -9.91
CA THR A 91 -5.56 5.19 -11.14
C THR A 91 -6.97 5.74 -10.89
N ASP A 92 -7.47 5.68 -9.65
CA ASP A 92 -8.79 6.16 -9.27
C ASP A 92 -8.70 7.62 -8.77
N PHE A 93 -9.59 8.50 -9.24
CA PHE A 93 -9.71 9.89 -8.75
C PHE A 93 -10.30 9.97 -7.34
N TYR A 94 -11.14 9.00 -6.95
CA TYR A 94 -11.80 8.93 -5.66
C TYR A 94 -11.12 7.95 -4.70
N TRP A 95 -9.88 7.55 -4.98
CA TRP A 95 -9.09 6.60 -4.19
C TRP A 95 -9.10 6.93 -2.68
N HIS A 96 -8.98 8.21 -2.32
CA HIS A 96 -8.97 8.68 -0.93
C HIS A 96 -10.31 8.41 -0.21
N LYS A 97 -11.45 8.48 -0.92
CA LYS A 97 -12.76 8.18 -0.34
C LYS A 97 -12.89 6.69 -0.06
N ALA A 98 -12.49 5.85 -1.01
CA ALA A 98 -12.47 4.40 -0.81
C ALA A 98 -11.55 4.03 0.37
N LEU A 99 -10.36 4.63 0.43
CA LEU A 99 -9.42 4.45 1.54
C LEU A 99 -10.04 4.79 2.90
N ILE A 100 -10.61 5.99 3.05
CA ILE A 100 -11.21 6.46 4.30
C ILE A 100 -12.39 5.57 4.70
N GLN A 101 -13.28 5.25 3.75
CA GLN A 101 -14.45 4.41 4.00
C GLN A 101 -14.08 2.98 4.40
N SER A 102 -13.01 2.40 3.82
CA SER A 102 -12.55 1.07 4.24
C SER A 102 -11.89 1.10 5.61
N LEU A 103 -11.19 2.18 5.98
CA LEU A 103 -10.61 2.37 7.32
C LEU A 103 -11.64 2.66 8.42
N GLU A 104 -12.88 3.02 8.07
CA GLU A 104 -14.01 3.04 9.01
C GLU A 104 -14.49 1.62 9.39
N LYS A 105 -14.13 0.60 8.59
CA LYS A 105 -14.57 -0.80 8.75
C LYS A 105 -13.45 -1.72 9.23
N PHE A 106 -12.21 -1.41 8.89
CA PHE A 106 -11.05 -2.26 9.14
C PHE A 106 -9.89 -1.44 9.70
N ASP A 107 -9.16 -2.00 10.65
CA ASP A 107 -7.99 -1.33 11.25
C ASP A 107 -6.84 -1.19 10.25
N ILE A 108 -6.64 -2.20 9.39
CA ILE A 108 -5.62 -2.25 8.36
C ILE A 108 -6.24 -2.73 7.05
N ILE A 109 -5.94 -2.04 5.95
CA ILE A 109 -6.42 -2.37 4.60
C ILE A 109 -5.27 -2.55 3.62
N GLY A 110 -5.53 -3.25 2.52
CA GLY A 110 -4.61 -3.43 1.39
C GLY A 110 -5.36 -3.77 0.11
N LEU A 111 -4.65 -4.00 -1.00
CA LEU A 111 -5.28 -4.22 -2.31
C LEU A 111 -5.64 -5.68 -2.63
N ALA A 112 -4.94 -6.64 -2.02
CA ALA A 112 -5.19 -8.06 -2.19
C ALA A 112 -4.89 -8.83 -0.91
N GLY A 113 -5.55 -9.97 -0.73
CA GLY A 113 -5.33 -10.80 0.45
C GLY A 113 -5.99 -12.17 0.37
N CYS A 114 -5.77 -12.97 1.41
CA CYS A 114 -6.27 -14.33 1.55
C CYS A 114 -7.12 -14.47 2.81
N LYS A 115 -8.34 -14.99 2.65
CA LYS A 115 -9.36 -15.12 3.71
C LYS A 115 -9.03 -16.19 4.74
N THR A 116 -8.10 -17.09 4.43
CA THR A 116 -7.68 -18.17 5.32
C THR A 116 -6.16 -18.26 5.42
N ARG A 117 -5.67 -18.96 6.46
CA ARG A 117 -4.27 -19.33 6.61
C ARG A 117 -4.14 -20.84 6.63
N ALA A 118 -3.31 -21.39 5.76
CA ALA A 118 -3.02 -22.82 5.65
C ALA A 118 -1.62 -23.16 6.18
N PRO A 119 -1.34 -24.44 6.55
CA PRO A 119 0.01 -24.90 6.83
C PRO A 119 0.97 -24.59 5.68
N TYR A 120 2.22 -24.23 6.02
CA TYR A 120 3.28 -23.88 5.07
C TYR A 120 2.99 -22.68 4.15
N GLN A 121 1.92 -21.93 4.42
CA GLN A 121 1.65 -20.68 3.71
C GLN A 121 2.66 -19.61 4.15
N ILE A 122 3.45 -19.15 3.18
CA ILE A 122 4.55 -18.17 3.38
C ILE A 122 4.14 -16.75 3.00
N GLY A 123 3.06 -16.59 2.24
CA GLY A 123 2.47 -15.30 1.89
C GLY A 123 1.00 -15.44 1.53
N TRP A 124 0.33 -14.33 1.23
CA TRP A 124 -1.11 -14.35 0.95
C TRP A 124 -1.47 -15.30 -0.22
N LEU A 125 -0.64 -15.39 -1.27
CA LEU A 125 -0.85 -16.26 -2.43
C LEU A 125 0.13 -17.44 -2.52
N HIS A 126 1.10 -17.56 -1.63
CA HIS A 126 2.24 -18.48 -1.80
C HIS A 126 2.29 -19.53 -0.69
N THR A 127 2.35 -20.81 -1.08
CA THR A 127 2.49 -21.94 -0.16
C THR A 127 3.75 -22.71 -0.52
N TRP A 128 4.61 -22.96 0.47
CA TRP A 128 5.77 -23.83 0.31
C TRP A 128 5.32 -25.29 0.30
N GLN A 129 5.86 -26.08 -0.62
CA GLN A 129 5.60 -27.52 -0.79
C GLN A 129 6.85 -28.29 -0.31
N PRO A 130 6.87 -28.81 0.93
CA PRO A 130 8.06 -29.43 1.49
C PRO A 130 8.55 -30.66 0.72
N GLU A 131 7.64 -31.41 0.12
CA GLU A 131 7.93 -32.68 -0.56
C GLU A 131 8.81 -32.54 -1.80
N ASN A 132 8.77 -31.39 -2.46
CA ASN A 132 9.54 -31.10 -3.67
C ASN A 132 10.37 -29.81 -3.56
N ASN A 133 10.34 -29.15 -2.40
CA ASN A 133 10.97 -27.87 -2.12
C ASN A 133 10.60 -26.77 -3.14
N THR A 134 9.33 -26.65 -3.50
CA THR A 134 8.83 -25.64 -4.43
C THR A 134 7.82 -24.69 -3.80
N ILE A 135 7.45 -23.62 -4.50
CA ILE A 135 6.40 -22.67 -4.10
C ILE A 135 5.23 -22.82 -5.07
N ALA A 136 4.04 -23.10 -4.54
CA ALA A 136 2.79 -23.15 -5.28
C ALA A 136 1.95 -21.87 -5.06
N PHE A 137 1.21 -21.47 -6.09
CA PHE A 137 0.24 -20.37 -6.00
C PHE A 137 -1.10 -20.88 -5.50
N ASN A 138 -1.55 -20.36 -4.36
CA ASN A 138 -2.76 -20.80 -3.68
C ASN A 138 -4.02 -20.14 -4.27
N LYS A 139 -4.34 -20.44 -5.52
CA LYS A 139 -5.54 -19.94 -6.23
C LYS A 139 -6.79 -20.72 -5.84
N ILE A 140 -7.02 -20.97 -4.55
CA ILE A 140 -8.25 -21.64 -4.10
C ILE A 140 -9.42 -20.71 -4.45
N PRO A 141 -10.41 -21.17 -5.23
CA PRO A 141 -11.58 -20.37 -5.56
C PRO A 141 -12.25 -19.80 -4.31
N ASN A 142 -12.65 -18.53 -4.37
CA ASN A 142 -13.32 -17.80 -3.29
C ASN A 142 -12.51 -17.54 -2.01
N ASN A 143 -11.24 -17.95 -1.96
CA ASN A 143 -10.39 -17.76 -0.78
C ASN A 143 -9.54 -16.48 -0.83
N LEU A 144 -9.49 -15.82 -1.98
CA LEU A 144 -8.76 -14.58 -2.16
C LEU A 144 -9.73 -13.38 -2.21
N SER A 145 -9.18 -12.18 -2.08
CA SER A 145 -9.91 -10.92 -2.07
C SER A 145 -9.10 -9.86 -2.79
N GLY A 146 -9.77 -8.95 -3.50
CA GLY A 146 -9.16 -7.76 -4.08
C GLY A 146 -8.78 -7.89 -5.56
N ILE A 147 -8.10 -6.86 -6.05
CA ILE A 147 -7.82 -6.68 -7.48
C ILE A 147 -6.52 -5.90 -7.66
N VAL A 148 -5.63 -6.40 -8.52
CA VAL A 148 -4.36 -5.74 -8.83
C VAL A 148 -4.04 -5.95 -10.30
N SER A 149 -3.55 -4.91 -10.97
CA SER A 149 -3.01 -5.04 -12.31
C SER A 149 -1.50 -5.17 -12.27
N HIS A 150 -0.95 -6.14 -12.99
CA HIS A 150 0.48 -6.42 -13.05
C HIS A 150 0.97 -6.23 -14.48
N GLY A 151 2.06 -5.48 -14.67
CA GLY A 151 2.67 -5.31 -15.99
C GLY A 151 3.76 -4.25 -16.00
N THR A 152 4.50 -4.24 -17.11
CA THR A 152 5.57 -3.24 -17.38
C THR A 152 5.08 -2.03 -18.16
N HIS A 153 3.80 -2.00 -18.53
CA HIS A 153 3.16 -0.94 -19.31
C HIS A 153 1.75 -0.68 -18.77
N PHE A 154 1.23 0.53 -18.99
CA PHE A 154 -0.14 0.90 -18.64
C PHE A 154 -0.95 1.18 -19.93
N PRO A 155 -2.18 0.64 -20.08
CA PRO A 155 -2.85 -0.30 -19.17
C PRO A 155 -2.23 -1.70 -19.19
N SER A 156 -2.38 -2.44 -18.09
CA SER A 156 -1.89 -3.81 -17.91
C SER A 156 -3.03 -4.80 -17.64
N GLN A 157 -2.73 -6.11 -17.66
CA GLN A 157 -3.72 -7.14 -17.35
C GLN A 157 -4.18 -7.00 -15.90
N VAL A 158 -5.49 -6.91 -15.70
CA VAL A 158 -6.11 -6.85 -14.38
C VAL A 158 -6.29 -8.29 -13.86
N ASN A 159 -5.79 -8.56 -12.66
CA ASN A 159 -6.00 -9.81 -11.96
C ASN A 159 -7.03 -9.60 -10.86
N PHE A 160 -8.21 -10.19 -11.05
CA PHE A 160 -9.28 -10.22 -10.06
C PHE A 160 -9.07 -11.43 -9.13
N TYR A 161 -8.93 -11.17 -7.84
CA TYR A 161 -8.74 -12.20 -6.81
C TYR A 161 -10.03 -12.46 -6.02
N GLY A 162 -10.97 -11.52 -6.01
CA GLY A 162 -12.28 -11.66 -5.38
C GLY A 162 -12.88 -10.30 -5.05
N GLU A 163 -14.10 -10.31 -4.50
CA GLU A 163 -14.78 -9.09 -4.05
C GLU A 163 -13.88 -8.26 -3.09
N PRO A 164 -13.94 -6.92 -3.14
CA PRO A 164 -13.25 -6.05 -2.19
C PRO A 164 -13.97 -6.02 -0.82
N ASP A 165 -13.42 -5.26 0.13
CA ASP A 165 -13.99 -5.07 1.48
C ASP A 165 -14.25 -6.40 2.23
N GLN A 166 -13.32 -7.36 2.12
CA GLN A 166 -13.40 -8.65 2.81
C GLN A 166 -12.40 -8.71 3.97
N GLU A 167 -12.81 -9.30 5.09
CA GLU A 167 -11.86 -9.69 6.12
C GLU A 167 -10.91 -10.77 5.57
N VAL A 168 -9.61 -10.54 5.73
CA VAL A 168 -8.55 -11.46 5.31
C VAL A 168 -7.60 -11.76 6.47
N LYS A 169 -6.98 -12.93 6.45
CA LYS A 169 -5.97 -13.33 7.44
C LYS A 169 -4.55 -12.98 7.03
N LEU A 170 -4.32 -12.76 5.74
CA LEU A 170 -3.04 -12.35 5.17
C LEU A 170 -3.29 -11.30 4.08
N LEU A 171 -2.63 -10.14 4.19
CA LEU A 171 -2.62 -9.10 3.16
C LEU A 171 -1.37 -9.20 2.28
N ASP A 172 -1.50 -8.79 1.03
CA ASP A 172 -0.34 -8.49 0.19
C ASP A 172 0.36 -7.20 0.66
N GLY A 173 1.69 -7.17 0.55
CA GLY A 173 2.51 -6.08 1.07
C GLY A 173 2.70 -4.89 0.13
N LEU A 174 2.19 -4.93 -1.11
CA LEU A 174 2.41 -3.85 -2.09
C LEU A 174 1.85 -2.50 -1.62
N LEU A 175 0.74 -2.54 -0.88
CA LEU A 175 0.09 -1.40 -0.25
C LEU A 175 -0.58 -1.89 1.03
N LEU A 176 -0.17 -1.29 2.15
CA LEU A 176 -0.86 -1.44 3.45
C LEU A 176 -1.19 -0.05 3.96
N ALA A 177 -2.44 0.18 4.35
CA ALA A 177 -2.86 1.44 4.93
C ALA A 177 -3.58 1.26 6.26
N THR A 178 -3.37 2.22 7.17
CA THR A 178 -3.90 2.20 8.54
C THR A 178 -3.92 3.60 9.12
N GLN A 179 -4.75 3.86 10.13
CA GLN A 179 -4.58 5.05 10.97
C GLN A 179 -3.34 4.91 11.86
N PHE A 180 -2.68 6.01 12.17
CA PHE A 180 -1.49 6.03 13.02
C PHE A 180 -1.80 5.54 14.45
N SER A 181 -3.00 5.82 14.97
CA SER A 181 -3.46 5.32 16.28
C SER A 181 -3.56 3.79 16.39
N THR A 182 -3.55 3.06 15.27
CA THR A 182 -3.51 1.59 15.23
C THR A 182 -2.09 1.03 15.39
N LEU A 183 -1.05 1.85 15.14
CA LEU A 183 0.35 1.43 15.04
C LEU A 183 1.12 1.50 16.37
#